data_AF-A0A0R2SJT4-F1
#
_entry.id   AF-A0A0R2SJT4-F1
#
_cell.length_a   1.000
_cell.length_b   1.000
_cell.length_c   1.000
_cell.angle_alpha   90.00
_cell.angle_beta   90.00
_cell.angle_gamma   90.00
#
_symmetry.space_group_name_H-M   'P 1'
#
loop_
_entity.id
_entity.type
_entity.pdbx_description
1 polymer ?
#
loop_
_entity_poly.entity_id
_entity_poly.type
_entity_poly.pdbx_seq_one_letter_code
_entity_poly.pdbx_strand_id
1 'polypeptide(L)'
;MGIFGKSKAPSKAHPSHSYGKVSPIELNTKLFNALIDVMADPMGTTEHKNIAYSGRNVSQHIDIVGESNYQEELKGFLKTNWIYGFLVPETDNKFDKNAIALYFLDTKPKIVEVVKVGYLPKELAKKVSKPIADLLVKKAQIIPVLAQTIGGTSDKPNIGVSARVRSDAVAF
;
A
#
# COMPACT_ATOMS: atom_id res chain seq x y z
N MET A 1 58.32 -31.86 -32.35
CA MET A 1 58.17 -30.68 -31.47
C MET A 1 57.55 -29.56 -32.30
N GLY A 2 56.36 -29.01 -32.08
CA GLY A 2 55.29 -29.29 -31.12
C GLY A 2 54.00 -28.54 -31.57
N ILE A 3 52.88 -29.26 -31.55
CA ILE A 3 51.55 -28.94 -30.98
C ILE A 3 51.14 -27.47 -30.66
N PHE A 4 50.02 -27.05 -31.30
CA PHE A 4 48.84 -26.30 -30.83
C PHE A 4 48.94 -24.95 -30.08
N GLY A 5 48.14 -23.97 -30.53
CA GLY A 5 48.01 -22.66 -29.86
C GLY A 5 46.80 -21.79 -30.23
N LYS A 6 45.57 -22.35 -30.13
CA LYS A 6 44.26 -21.71 -29.82
C LYS A 6 43.70 -20.57 -30.69
N SER A 7 42.62 -20.90 -31.42
CA SER A 7 41.63 -19.94 -31.93
C SER A 7 40.81 -19.35 -30.77
N LYS A 8 40.48 -18.06 -30.87
CA LYS A 8 39.53 -17.39 -29.97
C LYS A 8 38.12 -17.84 -30.32
N ALA A 9 37.44 -18.46 -29.36
CA ALA A 9 36.00 -18.70 -29.43
C ALA A 9 35.24 -17.37 -29.24
N PRO A 10 34.12 -17.12 -29.94
CA PRO A 10 33.27 -15.99 -29.67
C PRO A 10 32.54 -16.18 -28.33
N SER A 11 32.68 -15.20 -27.46
CA SER A 11 31.93 -15.04 -26.22
C SER A 11 30.42 -15.06 -26.52
N LYS A 12 29.70 -16.07 -26.02
CA LYS A 12 28.24 -16.11 -26.05
C LYS A 12 27.69 -14.90 -25.29
N ALA A 13 26.99 -14.02 -26.00
CA ALA A 13 26.23 -12.94 -25.38
C ALA A 13 25.18 -13.54 -24.45
N HIS A 14 25.23 -13.19 -23.17
CA HIS A 14 24.14 -13.43 -22.25
C HIS A 14 22.90 -12.66 -22.74
N PRO A 15 21.71 -13.27 -22.79
CA PRO A 15 20.49 -12.55 -23.10
C PRO A 15 20.26 -11.51 -21.99
N SER A 16 20.34 -10.23 -22.36
CA SER A 16 19.88 -9.13 -21.54
C SER A 16 18.39 -9.36 -21.28
N HIS A 17 18.06 -9.71 -20.03
CA HIS A 17 16.69 -9.65 -19.58
C HIS A 17 16.26 -8.19 -19.69
N SER A 18 15.39 -7.86 -20.65
CA SER A 18 14.74 -6.56 -20.68
C SER A 18 13.85 -6.50 -19.45
N TYR A 19 14.34 -5.86 -18.38
CA TYR A 19 13.49 -5.41 -17.31
C TYR A 19 12.39 -4.56 -17.96
N GLY A 20 11.16 -5.09 -17.95
CA GLY A 20 10.01 -4.36 -18.47
C GLY A 20 10.01 -2.96 -17.89
N LYS A 21 9.71 -1.97 -18.72
CA LYS A 21 9.74 -0.55 -18.37
C LYS A 21 8.91 -0.32 -17.09
N VAL A 22 9.59 -0.21 -15.94
CA VAL A 22 8.95 0.11 -14.67
C VAL A 22 8.52 1.57 -14.78
N SER A 23 7.21 1.80 -14.90
CA SER A 23 6.66 3.15 -14.76
C SER A 23 6.48 3.41 -13.27
N PRO A 24 7.27 4.31 -12.66
CA PRO A 24 7.08 4.65 -11.26
C PRO A 24 5.68 5.25 -11.07
N ILE A 25 4.97 4.78 -10.06
CA ILE A 25 3.73 5.41 -9.61
C ILE A 25 4.08 6.63 -8.76
N GLU A 26 3.44 7.76 -9.04
CA GLU A 26 3.56 8.95 -8.19
C GLU A 26 2.45 8.93 -7.13
N LEU A 27 2.86 8.90 -5.87
CA LEU A 27 1.94 9.07 -4.73
C LEU A 27 1.70 10.57 -4.51
N ASN A 28 0.73 11.12 -5.23
CA ASN A 28 0.42 12.55 -5.24
C ASN A 28 -1.10 12.81 -5.07
N THR A 29 -1.46 14.07 -4.88
CA THR A 29 -2.87 14.49 -4.67
C THR A 29 -3.81 14.04 -5.80
N LYS A 30 -3.33 13.93 -7.05
CA LYS A 30 -4.16 13.43 -8.16
C LYS A 30 -4.54 11.97 -7.95
N LEU A 31 -3.59 11.12 -7.56
CA LEU A 31 -3.88 9.72 -7.25
C LEU A 31 -4.79 9.58 -6.01
N PHE A 32 -4.58 10.41 -4.99
CA PHE A 32 -5.39 10.37 -3.77
C PHE A 32 -6.84 10.80 -4.01
N ASN A 33 -7.06 11.84 -4.83
CA ASN A 33 -8.40 12.22 -5.26
C ASN A 33 -9.07 11.09 -6.05
N ALA A 34 -8.34 10.45 -6.98
CA ALA A 34 -8.87 9.30 -7.70
C ALA A 34 -9.23 8.12 -6.76
N LEU A 35 -8.46 7.91 -5.68
CA LEU A 35 -8.78 6.88 -4.68
C LEU A 35 -10.08 7.21 -3.94
N ILE A 36 -10.26 8.47 -3.56
CA ILE A 36 -11.50 8.95 -2.94
C ILE A 36 -12.68 8.73 -3.89
N ASP A 37 -12.56 9.13 -5.16
CA ASP A 37 -13.62 9.00 -6.16
C ASP A 37 -14.02 7.53 -6.39
N VAL A 38 -13.04 6.64 -6.57
CA VAL A 38 -13.26 5.20 -6.73
C VAL A 38 -13.98 4.60 -5.51
N MET A 39 -13.54 4.95 -4.30
CA MET A 39 -14.07 4.39 -3.06
C MET A 39 -15.44 4.97 -2.69
N ALA A 40 -15.70 6.23 -3.05
CA ALA A 40 -16.95 6.93 -2.76
C ALA A 40 -18.08 6.62 -3.76
N ASP A 41 -17.76 6.11 -4.96
CA ASP A 41 -18.76 5.89 -6.02
C ASP A 41 -19.84 4.87 -5.61
N PRO A 42 -21.11 5.29 -5.41
CA PRO A 42 -22.23 4.44 -5.00
C PRO A 42 -22.49 3.26 -5.93
N MET A 43 -22.23 3.44 -7.22
CA MET A 43 -22.56 2.47 -8.26
C MET A 43 -21.44 1.47 -8.52
N GLY A 44 -20.21 1.77 -8.06
CA GLY A 44 -19.03 0.92 -8.31
C GLY A 44 -18.61 0.88 -9.78
N THR A 45 -18.92 1.94 -10.52
CA THR A 45 -18.60 2.15 -11.94
C THR A 45 -17.29 2.92 -12.17
N THR A 46 -16.84 3.67 -11.17
CA THR A 46 -15.59 4.42 -11.20
C THR A 46 -14.42 3.48 -10.98
N GLU A 47 -13.57 3.39 -11.99
CA GLU A 47 -12.32 2.64 -11.95
C GLU A 47 -11.12 3.55 -12.18
N HIS A 48 -9.98 3.17 -11.64
CA HIS A 48 -8.73 3.86 -11.91
C HIS A 48 -7.58 2.85 -12.01
N LYS A 49 -6.84 2.88 -13.12
CA LYS A 49 -5.80 1.89 -13.44
C LYS A 49 -4.72 1.73 -12.36
N ASN A 50 -4.47 2.79 -11.58
CA ASN A 50 -3.45 2.82 -10.51
C ASN A 50 -3.99 2.46 -9.12
N ILE A 51 -5.23 2.00 -9.01
CA ILE A 51 -5.85 1.59 -7.74
C ILE A 51 -6.38 0.18 -7.91
N ALA A 52 -5.88 -0.76 -7.11
CA ALA A 52 -6.30 -2.15 -7.11
C ALA A 52 -7.63 -2.33 -6.34
N TYR A 53 -8.70 -1.69 -6.81
CA TYR A 53 -10.03 -1.79 -6.21
C TYR A 53 -10.83 -2.91 -6.86
N SER A 54 -11.51 -3.72 -6.04
CA SER A 54 -12.29 -4.87 -6.51
C SER A 54 -13.79 -4.75 -6.20
N GLY A 55 -14.25 -3.53 -5.90
CA GLY A 55 -15.66 -3.24 -5.65
C GLY A 55 -16.06 -3.26 -4.18
N ARG A 56 -17.25 -2.72 -3.91
CA ARG A 56 -17.79 -2.48 -2.55
C ARG A 56 -18.09 -3.73 -1.74
N ASN A 57 -18.35 -4.84 -2.42
CA ASN A 57 -18.67 -6.11 -1.79
C ASN A 57 -17.41 -6.88 -1.39
N VAL A 58 -16.25 -6.49 -1.91
CA VAL A 58 -14.97 -7.06 -1.50
C VAL A 58 -14.53 -6.38 -0.21
N SER A 59 -14.24 -7.19 0.81
CA SER A 59 -13.78 -6.70 2.10
C SER A 59 -12.95 -7.76 2.79
N GLN A 60 -11.67 -7.45 3.04
CA GLN A 60 -10.79 -8.28 3.86
C GLN A 60 -10.43 -7.47 5.10
N HIS A 61 -10.82 -7.94 6.29
CA HIS A 61 -10.46 -7.30 7.55
C HIS A 61 -8.95 -7.41 7.77
N ILE A 62 -8.33 -6.33 8.23
CA ILE A 62 -6.92 -6.30 8.62
C ILE A 62 -6.79 -5.61 9.97
N ASP A 63 -5.96 -6.19 10.83
CA ASP A 63 -5.54 -5.53 12.05
C ASP A 63 -4.39 -4.57 11.75
N ILE A 64 -4.33 -3.49 12.53
CA ILE A 64 -3.26 -2.50 12.48
C ILE A 64 -2.55 -2.53 13.82
N VAL A 65 -1.24 -2.32 13.79
CA VAL A 65 -0.39 -2.26 14.97
C VAL A 65 0.51 -1.03 14.93
N GLY A 66 0.96 -0.61 16.10
CA GLY A 66 1.86 0.53 16.26
C GLY A 66 1.16 1.89 16.26
N GLU A 67 -0.18 1.92 16.33
CA GLU A 67 -0.99 3.14 16.40
C GLU A 67 -0.64 4.00 17.62
N SER A 68 -0.07 3.41 18.67
CA SER A 68 0.43 4.12 19.85
C SER A 68 1.49 5.17 19.52
N ASN A 69 2.20 5.02 18.38
CA ASN A 69 3.19 5.99 17.92
C ASN A 69 2.57 7.15 17.12
N TYR A 70 1.26 7.11 16.86
CA TYR A 70 0.54 8.04 15.98
C TYR A 70 -0.72 8.62 16.64
N GLN A 71 -0.76 8.67 17.97
CA GLN A 71 -1.96 9.06 18.72
C GLN A 71 -2.37 10.52 18.45
N GLU A 72 -1.41 11.43 18.28
CA GLU A 72 -1.71 12.84 18.00
C GLU A 72 -2.34 13.02 16.62
N GLU A 73 -1.79 12.35 15.62
CA GLU A 73 -2.31 12.34 14.25
C GLU A 73 -3.72 11.71 14.21
N LEU A 74 -3.92 10.61 14.94
CA LEU A 74 -5.20 9.90 14.99
C LEU A 74 -6.34 10.70 15.64
N LYS A 75 -6.05 11.65 16.53
CA LYS A 75 -7.08 12.54 17.12
C LYS A 75 -7.83 13.32 16.05
N GLY A 76 -7.17 13.65 14.94
CA GLY A 76 -7.77 14.30 13.78
C GLY A 76 -8.93 13.51 13.18
N PHE A 77 -9.06 12.21 13.46
CA PHE A 77 -10.00 11.31 12.79
C PHE A 77 -11.09 10.72 13.72
N LEU A 78 -11.14 11.06 15.01
CA LEU A 78 -12.06 10.47 16.00
C LEU A 78 -13.56 10.66 15.71
N LYS A 79 -13.92 11.67 14.92
CA LYS A 79 -15.32 11.97 14.54
C LYS A 79 -15.62 11.65 13.08
N THR A 80 -14.69 10.97 12.41
CA THR A 80 -14.83 10.63 11.00
C THR A 80 -15.41 9.23 10.89
N ASN A 81 -16.61 9.11 10.30
CA ASN A 81 -17.29 7.81 10.17
C ASN A 81 -16.44 6.82 9.37
N TRP A 82 -16.08 7.14 8.14
CA TRP A 82 -15.24 6.29 7.30
C TRP A 82 -14.09 7.10 6.75
N ILE A 83 -12.91 6.51 6.81
CA ILE A 83 -11.65 7.12 6.40
C ILE A 83 -11.09 6.30 5.24
N TYR A 84 -10.78 6.97 4.14
CA TYR A 84 -10.09 6.34 3.03
C TYR A 84 -8.59 6.31 3.30
N GLY A 85 -7.96 5.22 2.90
CA GLY A 85 -6.54 5.03 3.07
C GLY A 85 -5.96 4.07 2.04
N PHE A 86 -4.67 3.82 2.16
CA PHE A 86 -3.97 2.89 1.28
C PHE A 86 -2.75 2.28 1.97
N LEU A 87 -2.33 1.12 1.47
CA LEU A 87 -1.16 0.40 1.96
C LEU A 87 0.09 0.72 1.13
N VAL A 88 1.23 0.88 1.81
CA VAL A 88 2.54 1.15 1.17
C VAL A 88 3.61 0.24 1.77
N PRO A 89 4.39 -0.49 0.95
CA PRO A 89 5.55 -1.21 1.42
C PRO A 89 6.72 -0.27 1.76
N GLU A 90 7.32 -0.45 2.93
CA GLU A 90 8.49 0.29 3.41
C GLU A 90 9.71 -0.64 3.46
N THR A 91 10.26 -0.97 2.29
CA THR A 91 11.36 -1.95 2.17
C THR A 91 12.68 -1.49 2.83
N ASP A 92 12.80 -0.19 3.08
CA ASP A 92 13.91 0.47 3.77
C ASP A 92 13.69 0.63 5.28
N ASN A 93 12.58 0.11 5.82
CA ASN A 93 12.32 0.13 7.26
C ASN A 93 13.43 -0.62 8.03
N LYS A 94 14.05 0.07 8.98
CA LYS A 94 15.21 -0.43 9.75
C LYS A 94 14.93 -1.63 10.66
N PHE A 95 13.66 -1.96 10.92
CA PHE A 95 13.25 -3.02 11.84
C PHE A 95 12.64 -4.23 11.13
N ASP A 96 11.92 -4.00 10.03
CA ASP A 96 11.31 -5.07 9.23
C ASP A 96 11.27 -4.68 7.75
N LYS A 97 12.07 -5.36 6.92
CA LYS A 97 12.08 -5.18 5.46
C LYS A 97 10.74 -5.50 4.78
N ASN A 98 9.82 -6.17 5.47
CA ASN A 98 8.48 -6.48 4.97
C ASN A 98 7.42 -5.49 5.45
N ALA A 99 7.80 -4.46 6.23
CA ALA A 99 6.86 -3.52 6.82
C ALA A 99 5.91 -2.94 5.77
N ILE A 100 4.61 -3.03 6.05
CA ILE A 100 3.56 -2.41 5.24
C ILE A 100 2.87 -1.37 6.10
N ALA A 101 3.03 -0.10 5.75
CA ALA A 101 2.40 1.00 6.45
C ALA A 101 0.97 1.22 5.92
N LEU A 102 0.07 1.58 6.83
CA LEU A 102 -1.24 2.13 6.50
C LEU A 102 -1.19 3.65 6.58
N TYR A 103 -1.68 4.29 5.53
CA TYR A 103 -1.87 5.73 5.46
C TYR A 103 -3.35 6.08 5.31
N PHE A 104 -3.80 7.08 6.06
CA PHE A 104 -5.10 7.73 5.90
C PHE A 104 -4.97 8.95 4.98
N LEU A 105 -6.07 9.26 4.29
CA LEU A 105 -6.27 10.51 3.58
C LEU A 105 -7.11 11.44 4.45
N ASP A 106 -6.54 12.57 4.86
CA ASP A 106 -7.32 13.66 5.47
C ASP A 106 -7.92 14.52 4.34
N THR A 107 -9.24 14.46 4.23
CA THR A 107 -10.02 15.21 3.23
C THR A 107 -10.65 16.48 3.80
N LYS A 108 -10.41 16.80 5.08
CA LYS A 108 -10.87 18.06 5.70
C LYS A 108 -10.18 19.29 5.12
N PRO A 109 -8.86 19.30 4.88
CA PRO A 109 -8.24 20.40 4.17
C PRO A 109 -8.64 20.43 2.69
N LYS A 110 -8.54 21.60 2.05
CA LYS A 110 -8.73 21.76 0.59
C LYS A 110 -7.72 20.94 -0.23
N ILE A 111 -6.61 20.57 0.38
CA ILE A 111 -5.54 19.75 -0.19
C ILE A 111 -5.53 18.45 0.60
N VAL A 112 -5.64 17.32 -0.09
CA VAL A 112 -5.61 16.01 0.58
C VAL A 112 -4.24 15.79 1.22
N GLU A 113 -4.24 15.59 2.53
CA GLU A 113 -3.05 15.23 3.30
C GLU A 113 -2.99 13.73 3.55
N VAL A 114 -1.78 13.20 3.67
CA VAL A 114 -1.53 11.77 3.87
C VAL A 114 -0.90 11.56 5.25
N VAL A 115 -1.57 10.76 6.08
CA VAL A 115 -1.20 10.57 7.49
C VAL A 115 -0.88 9.10 7.73
N LYS A 116 0.34 8.79 8.15
CA LYS A 116 0.68 7.41 8.57
C LYS A 116 0.01 7.13 9.92
N VAL A 117 -0.60 5.95 10.04
CA VAL A 117 -1.34 5.60 11.27
C VAL A 117 -0.93 4.29 11.91
N GLY A 118 -0.10 3.50 11.24
CA GLY A 118 0.40 2.24 11.77
C GLY A 118 0.90 1.32 10.68
N TYR A 119 1.06 0.05 11.04
CA TYR A 119 1.58 -1.00 10.19
C TYR A 119 0.69 -2.23 10.24
N LEU A 120 0.77 -3.08 9.21
CA LEU A 120 0.27 -4.44 9.33
C LEU A 120 1.10 -5.22 10.38
N PRO A 121 0.49 -6.17 11.12
CA PRO A 121 1.22 -7.10 11.97
C PRO A 121 2.33 -7.80 11.20
N LYS A 122 3.49 -7.97 11.84
CA LYS A 122 4.71 -8.51 11.22
C LYS A 122 4.50 -9.81 10.43
N GLU A 123 3.76 -10.76 11.00
CA GLU A 123 3.51 -12.05 10.34
C GLU A 123 2.62 -11.91 9.10
N LEU A 124 1.61 -11.05 9.16
CA LEU A 124 0.79 -10.71 8.01
C LEU A 124 1.62 -9.98 6.94
N ALA A 125 2.37 -8.95 7.35
CA ALA A 125 3.24 -8.18 6.47
C ALA A 125 4.23 -9.09 5.71
N LYS A 126 4.85 -10.06 6.38
CA LYS A 126 5.72 -11.06 5.76
C LYS A 126 5.04 -11.89 4.67
N LYS A 127 3.75 -12.22 4.84
CA LYS A 127 2.95 -12.95 3.84
C LYS A 127 2.63 -12.08 2.62
N VAL A 128 2.25 -10.82 2.85
CA VAL A 128 1.70 -9.95 1.79
C VAL A 128 2.70 -8.98 1.18
N SER A 129 3.89 -8.80 1.75
CA SER A 129 4.82 -7.73 1.35
C SER A 129 5.23 -7.81 -0.11
N LYS A 130 5.61 -9.00 -0.59
CA LYS A 130 6.00 -9.22 -1.98
C LYS A 130 4.83 -9.00 -2.96
N PRO A 131 3.64 -9.60 -2.77
CA PRO A 131 2.48 -9.28 -3.60
C PRO A 131 2.15 -7.79 -3.68
N ILE A 132 2.19 -7.07 -2.54
CA ILE A 132 1.91 -5.63 -2.49
C ILE A 132 2.99 -4.84 -3.24
N ALA A 133 4.26 -5.15 -3.01
CA ALA A 133 5.37 -4.51 -3.72
C ALA A 133 5.31 -4.78 -5.24
N ASP A 134 4.92 -5.99 -5.65
CA ASP A 134 4.72 -6.33 -7.06
C ASP A 134 3.58 -5.53 -7.70
N LEU A 135 2.47 -5.26 -6.98
CA LEU A 135 1.42 -4.36 -7.47
C LEU A 135 1.96 -2.94 -7.67
N LEU A 136 2.71 -2.42 -6.71
CA LEU A 136 3.25 -1.07 -6.77
C LEU A 136 4.27 -0.92 -7.91
N VAL A 137 5.24 -1.83 -8.01
CA VAL A 137 6.38 -1.72 -8.94
C VAL A 137 6.00 -2.20 -10.35
N LYS A 138 5.24 -3.30 -10.48
CA LYS A 138 4.96 -3.91 -11.79
C LYS A 138 3.66 -3.42 -12.40
N LYS A 139 2.67 -3.05 -11.59
CA LYS A 139 1.36 -2.60 -12.06
C LYS A 139 1.09 -1.12 -11.78
N ALA A 140 1.98 -0.42 -11.08
CA ALA A 140 1.77 0.95 -10.64
C ALA A 140 0.43 1.09 -9.89
N GLN A 141 0.12 0.14 -8.99
CA GLN A 141 -1.15 0.10 -8.25
C GLN A 141 -0.94 0.23 -6.75
N ILE A 142 -1.78 1.03 -6.10
CA ILE A 142 -1.96 1.04 -4.63
C ILE A 142 -3.17 0.20 -4.23
N ILE A 143 -3.16 -0.31 -3.00
CA ILE A 143 -4.27 -1.07 -2.44
C ILE A 143 -5.15 -0.13 -1.60
N PRO A 144 -6.43 0.02 -1.94
CA PRO A 144 -7.35 0.87 -1.19
C PRO A 144 -7.81 0.22 0.12
N VAL A 145 -7.90 1.03 1.16
CA VAL A 145 -8.36 0.67 2.50
C VAL A 145 -9.49 1.59 2.92
N LEU A 146 -10.50 1.00 3.54
CA LEU A 146 -11.57 1.70 4.25
C LEU A 146 -11.40 1.43 5.75
N ALA A 147 -11.30 2.49 6.55
CA ALA A 147 -10.99 2.36 7.97
C ALA A 147 -11.87 3.26 8.86
N GLN A 148 -11.85 2.99 10.16
CA GLN A 148 -12.41 3.83 11.21
C GLN A 148 -11.44 3.88 12.39
N THR A 149 -11.46 4.98 13.12
CA THR A 149 -10.82 5.05 14.44
C THR A 149 -11.73 4.43 15.49
N ILE A 150 -11.15 3.79 16.50
CA ILE A 150 -11.86 3.20 17.64
C ILE A 150 -11.19 3.64 18.95
N GLY A 151 -11.95 3.80 20.02
CA GLY A 151 -11.42 4.34 21.28
C GLY A 151 -11.26 5.86 21.23
N GLY A 152 -10.24 6.40 21.89
CA GLY A 152 -10.09 7.86 22.09
C GLY A 152 -11.15 8.46 23.02
N THR A 153 -11.73 7.63 23.88
CA THR A 153 -12.77 8.00 24.86
C THR A 153 -12.19 7.98 26.28
N SER A 154 -12.94 8.49 27.27
CA SER A 154 -12.48 8.48 28.67
C SER A 154 -12.24 7.07 29.22
N ASP A 155 -13.02 6.08 28.76
CA ASP A 155 -12.92 4.67 29.14
C ASP A 155 -11.89 3.89 28.32
N LYS A 156 -11.62 4.31 27.07
CA LYS A 156 -10.60 3.74 26.19
C LYS A 156 -9.76 4.86 25.58
N PRO A 157 -8.78 5.40 26.33
CA PRO A 157 -8.08 6.64 25.95
C PRO A 157 -7.21 6.47 24.70
N ASN A 158 -6.70 5.26 24.45
CA ASN A 158 -5.91 5.00 23.26
C ASN A 158 -6.80 4.82 22.02
N ILE A 159 -6.39 5.46 20.95
CA ILE A 159 -7.01 5.38 19.63
C ILE A 159 -6.39 4.19 18.89
N GLY A 160 -7.24 3.25 18.47
CA GLY A 160 -6.88 2.17 17.56
C GLY A 160 -7.51 2.35 16.18
N VAL A 161 -7.17 1.47 15.26
CA VAL A 161 -7.71 1.48 13.89
C VAL A 161 -8.40 0.15 13.56
N SER A 162 -9.61 0.22 13.03
CA SER A 162 -10.30 -0.91 12.39
C SER A 162 -10.28 -0.70 10.88
N ALA A 163 -9.64 -1.60 10.13
CA ALA A 163 -9.39 -1.41 8.71
C ALA A 163 -9.85 -2.59 7.84
N ARG A 164 -10.30 -2.27 6.62
CA ARG A 164 -10.78 -3.23 5.62
C ARG A 164 -10.18 -2.91 4.27
N VAL A 165 -9.48 -3.87 3.69
CA VAL A 165 -8.98 -3.79 2.31
C VAL A 165 -10.14 -4.00 1.33
N ARG A 166 -10.25 -3.15 0.32
CA ARG A 166 -11.27 -3.21 -0.75
C ARG A 166 -10.70 -3.75 -2.06
N SER A 167 -9.90 -4.81 -1.95
CA SER A 167 -9.17 -5.44 -3.04
C SER A 167 -9.16 -6.94 -2.84
N ASP A 168 -9.16 -7.71 -3.93
CA ASP A 168 -8.88 -9.15 -3.98
C ASP A 168 -7.52 -9.45 -4.64
N ALA A 169 -6.77 -8.41 -5.04
CA ALA A 169 -5.48 -8.55 -5.70
C ALA A 169 -4.41 -9.20 -4.80
N VAL A 170 -4.62 -9.18 -3.48
CA VAL A 170 -3.80 -9.84 -2.47
C VAL A 170 -4.73 -10.46 -1.43
N ALA A 171 -4.40 -11.68 -0.98
CA ALA A 171 -5.09 -12.34 0.11
C ALA A 171 -4.43 -11.99 1.45
N PHE A 172 -5.12 -11.22 2.29
CA PHE A 172 -4.66 -10.78 3.61
C PHE A 172 -4.91 -11.90 4.63
#